data_AF-A0A2E8U7W7-F1
#
_entry.id   AF-A0A2E8U7W7-F1
#
_cell.length_a   1.000
_cell.length_b   1.000
_cell.length_c   1.000
_cell.angle_alpha   90.00
_cell.angle_beta   90.00
_cell.angle_gamma   90.00
#
_symmetry.space_group_name_H-M   'P 1'
#
loop_
_entity.id
_entity.type
_entity.pdbx_description
1 polymer ?
#
loop_
_entity_poly.entity_id
_entity_poly.type
_entity_poly.pdbx_seq_one_letter_code
_entity_poly.pdbx_strand_id
1 'polypeptide(L)'
;MKISDFDFHLPPNLIAQEPYNPRDGAKLLSVGSTLEDKLITDLLGILSAGDMLVFNDTKVIPCRLNGQQNNLNFEITLHKPVS
;
A
#
# COMPACT_ATOMS: atom_id res chain seq x y z
N MET A 1 14.46 -16.30 -10.51
CA MET A 1 14.84 -14.93 -10.08
C MET A 1 15.44 -15.04 -8.69
N LYS A 2 16.61 -14.46 -8.45
CA LYS A 2 17.27 -14.53 -7.13
C LYS A 2 16.87 -13.32 -6.31
N ILE A 3 16.73 -13.47 -4.99
CA ILE A 3 16.40 -12.35 -4.09
C ILE A 3 17.46 -11.24 -4.20
N SER A 4 18.73 -11.63 -4.39
CA SER A 4 19.86 -10.72 -4.57
C SER A 4 19.71 -9.76 -5.76
N ASP A 5 18.90 -10.10 -6.76
CA ASP A 5 18.70 -9.26 -7.94
C ASP A 5 17.94 -7.96 -7.58
N PHE A 6 17.37 -7.88 -6.37
CA PHE A 6 16.63 -6.74 -5.84
C PHE A 6 17.29 -6.08 -4.63
N ASP A 7 18.51 -6.49 -4.27
CA ASP A 7 19.23 -5.92 -3.14
C ASP A 7 19.89 -4.58 -3.51
N PHE A 8 19.88 -3.62 -2.60
CA PHE A 8 20.51 -2.31 -2.79
C PHE A 8 20.96 -1.72 -1.45
N HIS A 9 21.99 -0.88 -1.50
CA HIS A 9 22.46 -0.19 -0.31
C HIS A 9 21.47 0.92 0.08
N LEU A 10 20.80 0.77 1.22
CA LEU A 10 19.92 1.78 1.82
C LEU A 10 20.51 2.29 3.14
N PRO A 11 21.08 3.50 3.18
CA PRO A 11 21.51 4.13 4.43
C PRO A 11 20.34 4.21 5.45
N PRO A 12 20.52 3.78 6.70
CA PRO A 12 19.44 3.74 7.69
C PRO A 12 18.78 5.10 7.96
N ASN A 13 19.54 6.19 7.84
CA ASN A 13 19.05 7.55 8.03
C ASN A 13 18.14 8.06 6.90
N LEU A 14 18.03 7.33 5.78
CA LEU A 14 17.08 7.64 4.70
C LEU A 14 15.73 6.93 4.89
N ILE A 15 15.59 6.08 5.92
CA ILE A 15 14.32 5.47 6.30
C ILE A 15 13.56 6.44 7.19
N ALA A 16 12.48 7.02 6.66
CA ALA A 16 11.61 7.91 7.43
C ALA A 16 11.04 7.20 8.66
N GLN A 17 11.25 7.79 9.84
CA GLN A 17 10.72 7.28 11.11
C GLN A 17 9.30 7.79 11.39
N GLU A 18 8.96 8.94 10.80
CA GLU A 18 7.65 9.58 10.89
C GLU A 18 7.23 10.04 9.49
N PRO A 19 5.91 10.13 9.22
CA PRO A 19 5.43 10.70 7.98
C PRO A 19 5.81 12.18 7.86
N TYR A 20 6.04 12.64 6.64
CA TYR A 20 6.18 14.07 6.38
C TYR A 20 4.86 14.81 6.68
N ASN A 21 4.94 16.05 7.18
CA ASN A 21 3.78 16.86 7.53
C ASN A 21 3.94 18.29 6.96
N PRO A 22 3.02 18.78 6.10
CA PRO A 22 1.81 18.13 5.62
C PRO A 22 2.09 16.97 4.65
N ARG A 23 1.23 15.94 4.63
CA ARG A 23 1.51 14.65 3.95
C ARG A 23 1.79 14.77 2.44
N ASP A 24 1.15 15.71 1.78
CA ASP A 24 1.28 16.01 0.34
C ASP A 24 2.56 16.79 -0.02
N GLY A 25 3.31 17.28 0.98
CA GLY A 25 4.64 17.85 0.78
C GLY A 25 5.76 16.80 0.68
N ALA A 26 5.45 15.49 0.77
CA ALA A 26 6.43 14.44 0.57
C ALA A 26 6.95 14.42 -0.89
N LYS A 27 8.18 13.90 -1.08
CA LYS A 27 8.76 13.71 -2.42
C LYS A 27 8.04 12.62 -3.20
N LEU A 28 7.93 12.81 -4.51
CA LEU A 28 7.43 11.87 -5.50
C LEU A 28 8.52 11.67 -6.56
N LEU A 29 9.00 10.43 -6.75
CA LEU A 29 9.89 10.12 -7.86
C LEU A 29 9.06 9.69 -9.07
N SER A 30 9.08 10.48 -10.13
CA SER A 30 8.48 10.12 -11.42
C SER A 30 9.47 9.30 -12.24
N VAL A 31 9.08 8.09 -12.60
CA VAL A 31 9.92 7.14 -13.35
C VAL A 31 9.38 7.01 -14.77
N GLY A 32 10.11 7.55 -15.75
CA GLY A 32 9.80 7.45 -17.17
C GLY A 32 11.07 7.23 -18.00
N SER A 33 11.17 7.91 -19.15
CA SER A 33 12.42 7.98 -19.93
C SER A 33 13.57 8.61 -19.14
N THR A 34 13.21 9.52 -18.24
CA THR A 34 14.09 10.20 -17.28
C THR A 34 13.54 10.01 -15.87
N LEU A 35 14.42 10.11 -14.88
CA LEU A 35 14.03 10.20 -13.48
C LEU A 35 13.82 11.66 -13.13
N GLU A 36 12.69 11.96 -12.49
CA GLU A 36 12.35 13.33 -12.08
C GLU A 36 11.90 13.35 -10.62
N ASP A 37 12.54 14.20 -9.82
CA ASP A 37 12.09 14.53 -8.48
C ASP A 37 10.93 15.54 -8.55
N LYS A 38 9.82 15.20 -7.90
CA LYS A 38 8.60 16.01 -7.77
C LYS A 38 8.12 16.00 -6.31
N LEU A 39 7.03 16.70 -6.03
CA LEU A 39 6.25 16.58 -4.80
C LEU A 39 4.94 15.81 -5.05
N ILE A 40 4.34 15.26 -4.00
CA ILE A 40 3.04 14.57 -4.12
C ILE A 40 1.95 15.50 -4.67
N THR A 41 2.01 16.81 -4.39
CA THR A 41 1.12 17.81 -4.99
C THR A 41 1.20 17.88 -6.52
N ASP A 42 2.36 17.56 -7.11
CA ASP A 42 2.57 17.59 -8.56
C ASP A 42 1.85 16.42 -9.27
N LEU A 43 1.36 15.43 -8.52
CA LEU A 43 0.60 14.30 -9.08
C LEU A 43 -0.60 14.78 -9.91
N LEU A 44 -1.22 15.90 -9.52
CA LEU A 44 -2.34 16.50 -10.27
C LEU A 44 -1.96 16.92 -11.68
N GLY A 45 -0.68 17.28 -11.92
CA GLY A 45 -0.16 17.62 -13.24
C GLY A 45 0.31 16.42 -14.06
N ILE A 46 0.42 15.24 -13.44
CA ILE A 46 0.78 13.98 -14.11
C ILE A 46 -0.45 13.27 -14.67
N LEU A 47 -1.59 13.39 -13.98
CA LEU A 47 -2.83 12.74 -14.36
C LEU A 47 -3.55 13.50 -15.49
N SER A 48 -4.22 12.74 -16.35
CA SER A 48 -5.06 13.25 -17.42
C SER A 48 -6.55 13.04 -17.12
N ALA A 49 -7.39 13.84 -17.78
CA ALA A 49 -8.83 13.66 -17.70
C ALA A 49 -9.22 12.26 -18.22
N GLY A 50 -9.96 11.51 -17.39
CA GLY A 50 -10.34 10.12 -17.67
C GLY A 50 -9.47 9.07 -16.96
N ASP A 51 -8.36 9.46 -16.35
CA ASP A 51 -7.56 8.56 -15.52
C ASP A 51 -8.33 8.13 -14.26
N MET A 52 -8.11 6.89 -13.83
CA MET A 52 -8.72 6.32 -12.63
C MET A 52 -7.67 6.08 -11.56
N LEU A 53 -7.86 6.70 -10.40
CA LEU A 53 -7.09 6.40 -9.20
C LEU A 53 -7.79 5.31 -8.39
N VAL A 54 -7.14 4.16 -8.27
CA VAL A 54 -7.62 3.06 -7.43
C VAL A 54 -6.89 3.12 -6.10
N PHE A 55 -7.62 3.47 -5.04
CA PHE A 55 -7.10 3.49 -3.69
C PHE A 55 -7.45 2.18 -2.99
N ASN A 56 -6.49 1.64 -2.23
CA ASN A 56 -6.76 0.52 -1.35
C ASN A 56 -7.32 1.05 -0.01
N ASP A 57 -8.58 0.72 0.27
CA ASP A 57 -9.24 0.97 1.55
C ASP A 57 -9.28 -0.34 2.35
N THR A 58 -8.28 -0.55 3.23
CA THR A 58 -8.19 -1.76 4.06
C THR A 58 -9.19 -1.69 5.21
N LYS A 59 -10.09 -2.67 5.27
CA LYS A 59 -11.03 -2.83 6.39
C LYS A 59 -10.66 -4.04 7.24
N VAL A 60 -10.71 -3.87 8.56
CA VAL A 60 -10.59 -4.99 9.50
C VAL A 60 -11.78 -5.92 9.29
N ILE A 61 -11.50 -7.21 9.14
CA ILE A 61 -12.57 -8.22 9.11
C ILE A 61 -13.12 -8.36 10.53
N PRO A 62 -14.41 -8.06 10.76
CA PRO A 62 -14.92 -7.84 12.11
C PRO A 62 -14.95 -9.09 12.99
N CYS A 63 -14.96 -10.29 12.40
CA CYS A 63 -15.12 -11.52 13.18
C CYS A 63 -14.42 -12.72 12.53
N ARG A 64 -13.75 -13.49 13.38
CA ARG A 64 -13.18 -14.81 13.10
C ARG A 64 -13.78 -15.80 14.09
N LEU A 65 -14.44 -16.83 13.58
CA LEU A 65 -15.04 -17.91 14.35
C LEU A 65 -14.23 -19.18 14.14
N ASN A 66 -13.93 -19.90 15.21
CA ASN A 66 -13.32 -21.22 15.16
C ASN A 66 -14.38 -22.26 15.52
N GLY A 67 -14.41 -23.39 14.81
CA GLY A 67 -15.33 -24.50 15.06
C GLY A 67 -14.64 -25.85 14.97
N GLN A 68 -15.26 -26.87 15.56
CA GLN A 68 -14.79 -28.25 15.52
C GLN A 68 -15.95 -29.20 15.22
N GLN A 69 -15.75 -30.14 14.30
CA GLN A 69 -16.73 -31.19 13.99
C GLN A 69 -16.01 -32.51 13.69
N ASN A 70 -16.33 -33.60 14.43
CA ASN A 70 -15.74 -34.94 14.23
C ASN A 70 -14.20 -34.92 14.11
N ASN A 71 -13.52 -34.22 15.02
CA ASN A 71 -12.07 -33.95 15.02
C ASN A 71 -11.51 -33.07 13.89
N LEU A 72 -12.35 -32.49 13.02
CA LEU A 72 -11.94 -31.46 12.06
C LEU A 72 -12.09 -30.08 12.67
N ASN A 73 -11.00 -29.31 12.67
CA ASN A 73 -11.02 -27.90 13.01
C ASN A 73 -11.28 -27.07 11.75
N PHE A 74 -12.16 -26.08 11.84
CA PHE A 74 -12.44 -25.15 10.75
C PHE A 74 -12.54 -23.71 11.25
N GLU A 75 -12.34 -22.77 10.34
CA GLU A 75 -12.37 -21.34 10.61
C GLU A 75 -13.35 -20.66 9.65
N ILE A 76 -14.15 -19.74 10.18
CA ILE A 76 -15.11 -18.94 9.41
C ILE A 76 -14.81 -17.46 9.66
N THR A 77 -14.66 -16.71 8.57
CA THR A 77 -14.39 -15.28 8.60
C THR A 77 -15.61 -14.51 8.05
N LEU A 78 -16.26 -13.71 8.90
CA LEU A 78 -17.45 -12.94 8.50
C LEU A 78 -17.02 -11.62 7.85
N HIS A 79 -16.86 -11.65 6.53
CA HIS A 79 -16.27 -10.54 5.77
C HIS A 79 -17.27 -9.42 5.40
N LYS A 80 -18.58 -9.72 5.31
CA LYS A 80 -19.63 -8.74 4.99
C LYS A 80 -20.91 -9.09 5.77
N PRO A 81 -21.61 -8.09 6.35
CA PRO A 81 -22.95 -8.32 6.90
C PRO A 81 -23.93 -8.63 5.76
N VAL A 82 -24.82 -9.59 5.99
CA VAL A 82 -25.97 -9.85 5.13
C VAL A 82 -27.10 -9.00 5.68
N SER A 83 -27.47 -7.95 4.95
CA SER A 83 -28.68 -7.17 5.19
C SER A 83 -29.87 -7.85 4.52
#